data_AF-A0A2A5M837-F1
#
_entry.id   AF-A0A2A5M837-F1
#
_cell.length_a   1.000
_cell.length_b   1.000
_cell.length_c   1.000
_cell.angle_alpha   90.00
_cell.angle_beta   90.00
_cell.angle_gamma   90.00
#
_symmetry.space_group_name_H-M   'P 1'
#
loop_
_entity.id
_entity.type
_entity.pdbx_description
1 polymer ?
#
loop_
_entity_poly.entity_id
_entity_poly.type
_entity_poly.pdbx_seq_one_letter_code
_entity_poly.pdbx_strand_id
1 'polypeptide(L)'
;DKSKGIHPTIFKKTLQNFKLENFKEVLFEERKSLVKDFIFKDEKALKIELEKLFDFALTKQEENLLWDKVYSSKEDKIFPPNTLKNAFSKLIFLDEPHFAFFDFKTWDEI
;
A
#
# COMPACT_ATOMS: atom_id res chain seq x y z
N ASP A 1 -13.30 -2.66 -5.42
CA ASP A 1 -14.66 -3.20 -5.69
C ASP A 1 -15.48 -3.13 -4.39
N LYS A 2 -16.81 -2.99 -4.46
CA LYS A 2 -17.68 -3.02 -3.26
C LYS A 2 -17.55 -4.32 -2.45
N SER A 3 -17.04 -5.40 -3.06
CA SER A 3 -16.81 -6.70 -2.43
C SER A 3 -15.36 -6.97 -2.03
N LYS A 4 -14.38 -6.32 -2.68
CA LYS A 4 -12.94 -6.49 -2.44
C LYS A 4 -12.20 -5.15 -2.44
N GLY A 5 -11.54 -4.83 -1.33
CA GLY A 5 -10.74 -3.62 -1.13
C GLY A 5 -11.49 -2.44 -0.51
N ILE A 6 -11.01 -1.22 -0.76
CA ILE A 6 -11.57 0.01 -0.18
C ILE A 6 -12.81 0.44 -0.97
N HIS A 7 -13.93 0.65 -0.27
CA HIS A 7 -15.17 1.13 -0.90
C HIS A 7 -14.95 2.52 -1.54
N PRO A 8 -15.45 2.79 -2.78
CA PRO A 8 -15.15 4.05 -3.48
C PRO A 8 -15.51 5.33 -2.69
N THR A 9 -16.63 5.32 -1.97
CA THR A 9 -17.03 6.43 -1.10
C THR A 9 -16.05 6.67 0.05
N ILE A 10 -15.52 5.59 0.66
CA ILE A 10 -14.53 5.68 1.73
C ILE A 10 -13.22 6.22 1.17
N PHE A 11 -12.81 5.74 -0.01
CA PHE A 11 -11.61 6.24 -0.69
C PHE A 11 -11.72 7.75 -0.95
N LYS A 12 -12.80 8.22 -1.59
CA LYS A 12 -13.00 9.66 -1.86
C LYS A 12 -13.01 10.49 -0.58
N LYS A 13 -13.65 10.01 0.49
CA LYS A 13 -13.64 10.72 1.79
C LYS A 13 -12.24 10.78 2.39
N THR A 14 -11.47 9.70 2.28
CA THR A 14 -10.10 9.64 2.79
C THR A 14 -9.17 10.55 2.00
N LEU A 15 -9.28 10.57 0.67
CA LEU A 15 -8.58 11.48 -0.23
C LEU A 15 -8.81 12.95 0.16
N GLN A 16 -10.07 13.36 0.36
CA GLN A 16 -10.41 14.73 0.73
C GLN A 16 -9.75 15.17 2.05
N ASN A 17 -9.61 14.24 2.99
CA ASN A 17 -9.01 14.46 4.30
C ASN A 17 -7.54 14.00 4.37
N PHE A 18 -6.91 13.70 3.24
CA PHE A 18 -5.53 13.21 3.21
C PHE A 18 -4.60 14.26 3.82
N LYS A 19 -3.73 13.77 4.71
CA LYS A 19 -2.66 14.53 5.34
C LYS A 19 -1.36 13.76 5.19
N LEU A 20 -0.37 14.37 4.55
CA LEU A 20 0.90 13.72 4.27
C LEU A 20 1.61 13.23 5.55
N GLU A 21 1.61 14.03 6.61
CA GLU A 21 2.28 13.63 7.85
C GLU A 21 1.65 12.38 8.48
N ASN A 22 0.32 12.31 8.55
CA ASN A 22 -0.36 11.11 9.06
C ASN A 22 -0.04 9.87 8.21
N PHE A 23 0.05 10.05 6.88
CA PHE A 23 0.43 8.98 5.99
C PHE A 23 1.85 8.46 6.27
N LYS A 24 2.82 9.35 6.48
CA LYS A 24 4.20 8.97 6.84
C LYS A 24 4.28 8.19 8.14
N GLU A 25 3.54 8.60 9.18
CA GLU A 25 3.52 7.88 10.46
C GLU A 25 3.04 6.44 10.29
N VAL A 26 1.96 6.24 9.53
CA VAL A 26 1.35 4.92 9.32
C VAL A 26 2.18 4.07 8.36
N LEU A 27 2.80 4.68 7.34
CA LEU A 27 3.59 3.95 6.35
C LEU A 27 4.84 3.32 6.95
N PHE A 28 5.56 4.07 7.80
CA PHE A 28 6.87 3.65 8.30
C PHE A 28 6.84 3.13 9.73
N GLU A 29 5.85 3.50 10.53
CA GLU A 29 5.74 3.09 11.94
C GLU A 29 7.08 3.23 12.71
N GLU A 30 7.59 2.13 13.29
CA GLU A 30 8.86 2.09 14.01
C GLU A 30 10.09 2.38 13.14
N ARG A 31 9.99 2.23 11.80
CA ARG A 31 11.07 2.46 10.84
C ARG A 31 11.23 3.93 10.44
N LYS A 32 10.42 4.85 10.98
CA LYS A 32 10.46 6.29 10.67
C LYS A 32 11.86 6.92 10.82
N SER A 33 12.67 6.42 11.74
CA SER A 33 14.04 6.92 11.96
C SER A 33 15.01 6.62 10.80
N LEU A 34 14.70 5.64 9.96
CA LEU A 34 15.54 5.19 8.83
C LEU A 34 15.23 5.93 7.52
N VAL A 35 14.15 6.70 7.48
CA VAL A 35 13.62 7.34 6.26
C VAL A 35 13.71 8.86 6.29
N LYS A 36 14.66 9.41 7.04
CA LYS A 36 14.84 10.86 7.19
C LYS A 36 15.07 11.56 5.84
N ASP A 37 15.73 10.87 4.92
CA ASP A 37 16.06 11.37 3.59
C ASP A 37 15.04 10.91 2.52
N PHE A 38 13.95 10.24 2.92
CA PHE A 38 12.91 9.84 1.98
C PHE A 38 12.10 11.06 1.56
N ILE A 39 12.13 11.36 0.25
CA ILE A 39 11.49 12.55 -0.30
C ILE A 39 10.08 12.20 -0.76
N PHE A 40 9.09 12.83 -0.14
CA PHE A 40 7.71 12.81 -0.62
C PHE A 40 7.45 14.02 -1.51
N LYS A 41 6.61 13.83 -2.53
CA LYS A 41 5.99 14.97 -3.22
C LYS A 41 5.11 15.75 -2.24
N ASP A 42 4.81 16.99 -2.57
CA ASP A 42 3.89 17.78 -1.77
C ASP A 42 2.47 17.19 -1.75
N GLU A 43 1.68 17.57 -0.75
CA GLU A 43 0.35 17.02 -0.53
C GLU A 43 -0.60 17.22 -1.72
N LYS A 44 -0.49 18.35 -2.44
CA LYS A 44 -1.35 18.63 -3.59
C LYS A 44 -1.03 17.67 -4.73
N ALA A 45 0.25 17.46 -5.02
CA ALA A 45 0.69 16.49 -6.02
C ALA A 45 0.25 15.07 -5.67
N LEU A 46 0.36 14.66 -4.41
CA LEU A 46 -0.08 13.35 -3.94
C LEU A 46 -1.60 13.16 -4.04
N LYS A 47 -2.40 14.19 -3.70
CA LYS A 47 -3.86 14.15 -3.89
C LYS A 47 -4.24 13.95 -5.36
N ILE A 48 -3.57 14.64 -6.28
CA ILE A 48 -3.78 14.44 -7.73
C ILE A 48 -3.42 13.00 -8.13
N GLU A 49 -2.33 12.45 -7.60
CA GLU A 49 -1.92 11.07 -7.89
C GLU A 49 -2.95 10.04 -7.37
N LEU A 50 -3.46 10.26 -6.16
CA LEU A 50 -4.51 9.42 -5.57
C LEU A 50 -5.85 9.53 -6.34
N GLU A 51 -6.20 10.70 -6.89
CA GLU A 51 -7.37 10.84 -7.78
C GLU A 51 -7.21 10.01 -9.04
N LYS A 52 -6.02 10.04 -9.66
CA LYS A 52 -5.73 9.22 -10.85
C LYS A 52 -5.80 7.73 -10.53
N LEU A 53 -5.26 7.31 -9.38
CA LEU A 53 -5.35 5.91 -8.92
C LEU A 53 -6.80 5.50 -8.69
N PHE A 54 -7.62 6.38 -8.12
CA PHE A 54 -9.05 6.15 -7.94
C PHE A 54 -9.76 5.94 -9.27
N ASP A 55 -9.55 6.84 -10.23
CA ASP A 55 -10.17 6.76 -11.55
C ASP A 55 -9.71 5.51 -12.30
N PHE A 56 -8.42 5.18 -12.22
CA PHE A 56 -7.86 3.94 -12.78
C PHE A 56 -8.52 2.71 -12.16
N ALA A 57 -8.68 2.67 -10.84
CA ALA A 57 -9.31 1.53 -10.16
C ALA A 57 -10.80 1.32 -10.48
N LEU A 58 -11.47 2.32 -11.08
CA LEU A 58 -12.84 2.20 -11.57
C LEU A 58 -12.94 1.63 -12.99
N THR A 59 -11.84 1.55 -13.73
CA THR A 59 -11.82 0.91 -15.05
C THR A 59 -11.68 -0.61 -14.91
N LYS A 60 -12.01 -1.36 -15.98
CA LYS A 60 -11.83 -2.81 -15.99
C LYS A 60 -10.34 -3.13 -15.95
N GLN A 61 -9.94 -3.89 -14.93
CA GLN A 61 -8.57 -4.36 -14.75
C GLN A 61 -8.40 -5.78 -15.29
N GLU A 62 -7.16 -6.17 -15.57
CA GLU A 62 -6.85 -7.56 -15.89
C GLU A 62 -6.99 -8.43 -14.63
N GLU A 63 -7.69 -9.56 -14.75
CA GLU A 63 -8.02 -10.42 -13.62
C GLU A 63 -7.02 -11.57 -13.41
N ASN A 64 -6.06 -11.75 -14.33
CA ASN A 64 -5.16 -12.92 -14.39
C ASN A 64 -3.67 -12.52 -14.39
N LEU A 65 -3.28 -11.63 -13.47
CA LEU A 65 -1.87 -11.31 -13.28
C LEU A 65 -1.15 -12.53 -12.66
N LEU A 66 -0.06 -12.94 -13.31
CA LEU A 66 0.83 -13.97 -12.78
C LEU A 66 1.92 -13.30 -11.95
N TRP A 67 2.05 -13.75 -10.70
CA TRP A 67 3.05 -13.26 -9.76
C TRP A 67 3.99 -14.40 -9.38
N ASP A 68 5.30 -14.21 -9.55
CA ASP A 68 6.31 -15.18 -9.11
C ASP A 68 6.38 -15.26 -7.58
N LYS A 69 6.29 -14.10 -6.92
CA LYS A 69 6.28 -13.94 -5.47
C LYS A 69 5.27 -12.87 -5.07
N VAL A 70 4.64 -13.07 -3.92
CA VAL A 70 3.77 -12.09 -3.29
C VAL A 70 4.16 -12.01 -1.82
N TYR A 71 4.63 -10.84 -1.40
CA TYR A 71 5.02 -10.58 -0.02
C TYR A 71 3.88 -9.91 0.74
N SER A 72 3.76 -10.21 2.03
CA SER A 72 2.77 -9.61 2.92
C SER A 72 3.36 -9.41 4.30
N SER A 73 3.26 -8.20 4.83
CA SER A 73 3.65 -7.91 6.20
C SER A 73 2.64 -8.51 7.18
N LYS A 74 3.11 -9.21 8.23
CA LYS A 74 2.24 -9.90 9.20
C LYS A 74 1.33 -8.95 9.98
N GLU A 75 1.78 -7.74 10.24
CA GLU A 75 1.08 -6.73 11.02
C GLU A 75 0.64 -5.53 10.15
N ASP A 76 0.44 -5.76 8.84
CA ASP A 76 0.03 -4.69 7.92
C ASP A 76 -1.33 -4.10 8.30
N LYS A 77 -1.34 -2.83 8.70
CA LYS A 77 -2.55 -2.08 9.08
C LYS A 77 -3.24 -1.42 7.89
N ILE A 78 -2.61 -1.38 6.72
CA ILE A 78 -3.14 -0.80 5.48
C ILE A 78 -3.79 -1.89 4.63
N PHE A 79 -3.09 -3.01 4.40
CA PHE A 79 -3.61 -4.19 3.71
C PHE A 79 -3.51 -5.43 4.60
N PRO A 80 -4.52 -5.67 5.47
CA PRO A 80 -4.48 -6.77 6.42
C PRO A 80 -4.19 -8.11 5.74
N PRO A 81 -3.33 -8.97 6.33
CA PRO A 81 -2.97 -10.28 5.79
C PRO A 81 -4.17 -11.14 5.38
N ASN A 82 -5.27 -11.07 6.13
CA ASN A 82 -6.47 -11.84 5.86
C ASN A 82 -7.12 -11.46 4.53
N THR A 83 -7.02 -10.18 4.13
CA THR A 83 -7.48 -9.71 2.82
C THR A 83 -6.64 -10.31 1.70
N LEU A 84 -5.32 -10.35 1.87
CA LEU A 84 -4.39 -10.90 0.88
C LEU A 84 -4.53 -12.42 0.74
N LYS A 85 -4.75 -13.15 1.85
CA LYS A 85 -5.00 -14.61 1.82
C LYS A 85 -6.22 -14.99 0.99
N ASN A 86 -7.22 -14.11 0.90
CA ASN A 86 -8.41 -14.33 0.07
C ASN A 86 -8.15 -14.04 -1.42
N ALA A 87 -7.06 -13.35 -1.75
CA ALA A 87 -6.70 -12.97 -3.11
C ALA A 87 -5.59 -13.84 -3.70
N PHE A 88 -4.66 -14.34 -2.86
CA PHE A 88 -3.46 -15.07 -3.29
C PHE A 88 -3.34 -16.40 -2.55
N SER A 89 -3.00 -17.46 -3.30
CA SER A 89 -2.81 -18.81 -2.75
C SER A 89 -1.45 -19.02 -2.10
N LYS A 90 -0.44 -18.21 -2.45
CA LYS A 90 0.91 -18.24 -1.89
C LYS A 90 1.31 -16.84 -1.48
N LEU A 91 1.64 -16.67 -0.20
CA LEU A 91 2.13 -15.44 0.40
C LEU A 91 3.41 -15.73 1.17
N ILE A 92 4.39 -14.86 1.06
CA ILE A 92 5.61 -14.86 1.86
C ILE A 92 5.42 -13.78 2.93
N PHE A 93 5.36 -14.20 4.21
CA PHE A 93 5.11 -13.29 5.31
C PHE A 93 6.39 -12.65 5.84
N LEU A 94 6.38 -11.33 5.97
CA LEU A 94 7.50 -10.53 6.46
C LEU A 94 7.20 -9.95 7.84
N ASP A 95 8.25 -9.78 8.64
CA ASP A 95 8.20 -9.16 9.98
C ASP A 95 8.54 -7.66 9.89
N GLU A 96 7.84 -6.94 9.02
CA GLU A 96 8.00 -5.50 8.76
C GLU A 96 6.63 -4.79 8.78
N PRO A 97 6.58 -3.44 8.90
CA PRO A 97 5.35 -2.68 8.68
C PRO A 97 4.96 -2.71 7.19
N HIS A 98 3.95 -1.91 6.79
CA HIS A 98 3.50 -1.87 5.39
C HIS A 98 4.65 -1.58 4.40
N PHE A 99 5.58 -0.69 4.77
CA PHE A 99 6.79 -0.45 3.99
C PHE A 99 7.83 -1.58 4.21
N ALA A 100 7.61 -2.71 3.54
CA ALA A 100 8.35 -3.95 3.74
C ALA A 100 9.77 -4.00 3.16
N PHE A 101 10.22 -2.94 2.48
CA PHE A 101 11.50 -2.93 1.78
C PHE A 101 12.72 -3.05 2.72
N PHE A 102 12.54 -2.85 4.02
CA PHE A 102 13.61 -3.02 5.02
C PHE A 102 13.97 -4.48 5.31
N ASP A 103 13.11 -5.44 4.95
CA ASP A 103 13.42 -6.87 5.10
C ASP A 103 14.50 -7.33 4.09
N PHE A 104 14.68 -6.56 3.02
CA PHE A 104 15.60 -6.88 1.92
C PHE A 104 16.87 -6.04 2.01
N LYS A 105 18.02 -6.68 1.78
CA LYS A 105 19.33 -6.02 1.73
C LYS A 105 19.67 -5.53 0.34
N THR A 106 19.17 -6.22 -0.69
CA THR A 106 19.42 -5.88 -2.09
C THR A 106 18.14 -6.01 -2.91
N TRP A 107 18.13 -5.35 -4.07
CA TRP A 107 17.02 -5.48 -5.03
C TRP A 107 16.91 -6.89 -5.61
N ASP A 108 18.00 -7.65 -5.65
CA ASP A 108 18.02 -9.03 -6.17
C ASP A 108 17.28 -10.03 -5.26
N GLU A 109 17.05 -9.67 -3.99
CA GLU A 109 16.31 -10.52 -3.06
C GLU A 109 14.78 -10.47 -3.29
N ILE A 110 14.28 -9.38 -3.88
CA ILE A 110 12.86 -9.12 -4.13
C ILE A 110 12.36 -10.02 -5.26
#